data_AF-A0AAV1KFF3-F1
#
_entry.id   AF-A0AAV1KFF3-F1
#
_cell.length_a   1.000
_cell.length_b   1.000
_cell.length_c   1.000
_cell.angle_alpha   90.00
_cell.angle_beta   90.00
_cell.angle_gamma   90.00
#
_symmetry.space_group_name_H-M   'P 1'
#
loop_
_entity.id
_entity.type
_entity.pdbx_description
1 polymer ?
#
loop_
_entity_poly.entity_id
_entity_poly.type
_entity_poly.pdbx_seq_one_letter_code
_entity_poly.pdbx_strand_id
1 'polypeptide(L)'
;MEFPTLGEHCQNEDCKQKDFLPLQCKCGKVFCREHFGDHCTSGFCEMTPKSKDICLKSDDKIFRCSEEGCKKGNLHELLCSKCNKHYCIEHRFHLSCPEIDDETMARKIEQYEAPRRQFHEANKHLQQKITENIRKALQSSTKVKTASKIHLMRIKQKALGPKSIPASDRVYFAIRKPINMEPKPVRIITDEENVVQIESVTLDPDLKDTVPIFISSKWSLGRVLDSICDTCNLKNDNNKFGDAKLRLFRQLDGYCVSPSKMDVEMADLIKNEILLEGDKLVVEYISNDVLSKLDEYSQLFLLIQ
;
A
#
# COMPACT_ATOMS: atom_id res chain seq x y z
N MET A 1 -2.75 20.70 -25.84
CA MET A 1 -3.07 20.23 -27.21
C MET A 1 -4.53 19.84 -27.20
N GLU A 2 -5.35 20.67 -27.85
CA GLU A 2 -6.81 20.50 -27.92
C GLU A 2 -7.13 19.45 -28.99
N PHE A 3 -8.07 18.56 -28.70
CA PHE A 3 -8.48 17.46 -29.58
C PHE A 3 -9.08 18.00 -30.90
N PRO A 4 -8.36 17.97 -32.03
CA PRO A 4 -8.79 18.68 -33.24
C PRO A 4 -10.03 18.06 -33.91
N THR A 5 -10.33 16.79 -33.57
CA THR A 5 -11.32 15.94 -34.22
C THR A 5 -12.51 15.59 -33.34
N LEU A 6 -12.66 16.18 -32.16
CA LEU A 6 -13.82 15.91 -31.30
C LEU A 6 -15.07 16.65 -31.81
N GLY A 7 -16.11 15.88 -32.13
CA GLY A 7 -17.44 16.33 -32.52
C GLY A 7 -17.62 16.59 -34.03
N GLU A 8 -18.86 16.51 -34.50
CA GLU A 8 -19.27 16.81 -35.88
C GLU A 8 -20.36 17.90 -35.91
N HIS A 9 -20.48 18.59 -37.05
CA HIS A 9 -21.49 19.64 -37.22
C HIS A 9 -22.85 19.04 -37.58
N CYS A 10 -23.92 19.64 -37.06
CA CYS A 10 -25.28 19.31 -37.46
C CYS A 10 -25.46 19.56 -38.98
N GLN A 11 -26.10 18.62 -39.68
CA GLN A 11 -26.40 18.72 -41.11
C GLN A 11 -27.76 19.35 -41.42
N ASN A 12 -28.39 20.02 -40.44
CA ASN A 12 -29.60 20.80 -40.69
C ASN A 12 -29.23 22.17 -41.29
N GLU A 13 -29.96 22.66 -42.29
CA GLU A 13 -29.58 23.86 -43.06
C GLU A 13 -29.47 25.12 -42.18
N ASP A 14 -30.31 25.19 -41.14
CA ASP A 14 -30.35 26.31 -40.21
C ASP A 14 -29.42 26.15 -38.99
N CYS A 15 -28.74 25.00 -38.84
CA CYS A 15 -27.92 24.72 -37.65
C CYS A 15 -26.47 24.38 -38.00
N LYS A 16 -25.56 25.30 -37.69
CA LYS A 16 -24.10 25.11 -37.84
C LYS A 16 -23.40 24.72 -36.53
N GLN A 17 -24.14 24.19 -35.56
CA GLN A 17 -23.58 23.83 -34.26
C GLN A 17 -22.71 22.57 -34.37
N LYS A 18 -21.50 22.61 -33.80
CA LYS A 18 -20.65 21.43 -33.60
C LYS A 18 -21.08 20.72 -32.32
N ASP A 19 -21.60 19.51 -32.45
CA ASP A 19 -21.96 18.67 -31.31
C ASP A 19 -20.79 17.73 -31.00
N PHE A 20 -20.36 17.70 -29.74
CA PHE A 20 -19.30 16.79 -29.30
C PHE A 20 -19.75 15.33 -29.27
N LEU A 21 -21.07 15.09 -29.33
CA LEU A 21 -21.67 13.76 -29.40
C LEU A 21 -22.65 13.67 -30.59
N PRO A 22 -22.12 13.58 -31.83
CA PRO A 22 -22.95 13.59 -33.03
C PRO A 22 -23.90 12.38 -33.09
N LEU A 23 -25.19 12.64 -33.34
CA LEU A 23 -26.21 11.60 -33.47
C LEU A 23 -26.43 11.29 -34.95
N GLN A 24 -25.99 10.10 -35.38
CA GLN A 24 -26.21 9.63 -36.74
C GLN A 24 -27.54 8.86 -36.84
N CYS A 25 -28.44 9.34 -37.70
CA CYS A 25 -29.68 8.63 -37.99
C CYS A 25 -29.39 7.46 -38.95
N LYS A 26 -30.28 6.46 -38.99
CA LYS A 26 -30.19 5.34 -39.95
C LYS A 26 -30.22 5.77 -41.42
N CYS A 27 -30.69 6.99 -41.70
CA CYS A 27 -30.60 7.61 -43.03
C CYS A 27 -29.19 8.13 -43.38
N GLY A 28 -28.22 7.99 -42.47
CA GLY A 28 -26.83 8.40 -42.67
C GLY A 28 -26.52 9.86 -42.30
N LYS A 29 -27.55 10.68 -42.04
CA LYS A 29 -27.38 12.10 -41.67
C LYS A 29 -27.03 12.27 -40.18
N VAL A 30 -26.17 13.25 -39.90
CA VAL A 30 -25.69 13.58 -38.55
C VAL A 30 -26.34 14.86 -38.05
N PHE A 31 -26.93 14.81 -36.85
CA PHE A 31 -27.63 15.93 -36.23
C PHE A 31 -27.16 16.13 -34.79
N CYS A 32 -27.35 17.35 -34.26
CA CYS A 32 -27.22 17.59 -32.83
C CYS A 32 -28.42 17.04 -32.04
N ARG A 33 -28.33 17.00 -30.70
CA ARG A 33 -29.37 16.47 -29.82
C ARG A 33 -30.80 16.98 -30.11
N GLU A 34 -30.95 18.26 -30.42
CA GLU A 34 -32.24 18.90 -30.66
C GLU A 34 -32.79 18.51 -32.04
N HIS A 35 -32.00 18.70 -33.10
CA HIS A 35 -32.43 18.44 -34.49
C HIS A 35 -32.56 16.95 -34.83
N PHE A 36 -31.91 16.05 -34.09
CA PHE A 36 -32.09 14.60 -34.25
C PHE A 36 -33.52 14.17 -33.85
N GLY A 37 -34.04 14.74 -32.76
CA GLY A 37 -35.41 14.49 -32.29
C GLY A 37 -36.44 14.99 -33.29
N ASP A 38 -36.26 16.21 -33.79
CA ASP A 38 -37.14 16.80 -34.81
C ASP A 38 -37.12 15.98 -36.10
N HIS A 39 -35.94 15.57 -36.60
CA HIS A 39 -35.82 14.75 -37.81
C HIS A 39 -36.54 13.39 -37.69
N CYS A 40 -36.48 12.75 -36.52
CA CYS A 40 -37.13 11.45 -36.30
C CYS A 40 -38.65 11.59 -36.03
N THR A 41 -39.10 12.70 -35.46
CA THR A 41 -40.51 12.92 -35.06
C THR A 41 -41.34 13.53 -36.19
N SER A 42 -40.74 14.38 -37.01
CA SER A 42 -41.38 15.06 -38.14
C SER A 42 -41.75 14.16 -39.32
N GLY A 43 -41.32 12.89 -39.31
CA GLY A 43 -41.65 11.91 -40.34
C GLY A 43 -40.88 12.08 -41.66
N PHE A 44 -39.92 13.01 -41.76
CA PHE A 44 -39.09 13.23 -42.96
C PHE A 44 -38.00 12.15 -43.18
N CYS A 45 -38.03 11.06 -42.42
CA CYS A 45 -37.08 9.95 -42.54
C CYS A 45 -37.83 8.63 -42.74
N GLU A 46 -37.75 8.09 -43.95
CA GLU A 46 -38.43 6.86 -44.37
C GLU A 46 -37.96 5.61 -43.60
N MET A 47 -36.79 5.67 -42.97
CA MET A 47 -36.16 4.57 -42.24
C MET A 47 -36.34 4.65 -40.72
N THR A 48 -37.09 5.64 -40.22
CA THR A 48 -37.37 5.77 -38.78
C THR A 48 -38.37 4.70 -38.35
N PRO A 49 -38.04 3.84 -37.37
CA PRO A 49 -39.01 2.93 -36.77
C PRO A 49 -40.17 3.76 -36.20
N LYS A 50 -41.41 3.46 -36.61
CA LYS A 50 -42.60 4.07 -35.99
C LYS A 50 -42.48 3.92 -34.48
N SER A 51 -42.76 4.98 -33.72
CA SER A 51 -42.81 4.93 -32.27
C SER A 51 -43.67 3.74 -31.88
N LYS A 52 -43.07 2.71 -31.29
CA LYS A 52 -43.87 1.70 -30.60
C LYS A 52 -44.52 2.45 -29.46
N ASP A 53 -45.84 2.56 -29.49
CA ASP A 53 -46.60 2.95 -28.32
C ASP A 53 -46.19 1.98 -27.23
N ILE A 54 -45.40 2.47 -26.28
CA ILE A 54 -45.07 1.71 -25.08
C ILE A 54 -46.41 1.67 -24.35
N CYS A 55 -47.16 0.59 -24.57
CA CYS A 55 -48.27 0.22 -23.73
C CYS A 55 -47.67 -0.16 -22.38
N LEU A 56 -47.39 0.85 -21.55
CA LEU A 56 -47.14 0.69 -20.12
C LEU A 56 -48.45 0.12 -19.58
N LYS A 57 -48.49 -1.21 -19.46
CA LYS A 57 -49.60 -1.88 -18.79
C LYS A 57 -49.72 -1.25 -17.41
N SER A 58 -50.92 -0.79 -17.11
CA SER A 58 -51.31 -0.03 -15.93
C SER A 58 -51.14 -0.84 -14.65
N ASP A 59 -49.90 -0.96 -14.13
CA ASP A 59 -49.60 -1.33 -12.74
C ASP A 59 -48.14 -1.01 -12.36
N ASP A 60 -47.60 0.07 -12.92
CA ASP A 60 -46.35 0.64 -12.43
C ASP A 60 -46.61 1.20 -11.03
N LYS A 61 -46.17 0.48 -9.99
CA LYS A 61 -46.21 0.94 -8.59
C LYS A 61 -45.33 2.19 -8.47
N ILE A 62 -45.92 3.36 -8.69
CA ILE A 62 -45.22 4.64 -8.51
C ILE A 62 -44.97 4.83 -7.01
N PHE A 63 -43.71 4.72 -6.61
CA PHE A 63 -43.28 4.98 -5.25
C PHE A 63 -43.26 6.50 -5.02
N ARG A 64 -44.08 7.00 -4.10
CA ARG A 64 -44.18 8.43 -3.81
C ARG A 64 -43.09 8.87 -2.83
N CYS A 65 -42.51 10.05 -3.08
CA CYS A 65 -41.53 10.65 -2.20
C CYS A 65 -42.11 10.90 -0.81
N SER A 66 -41.33 10.59 0.22
CA SER A 66 -41.71 10.76 1.64
C SER A 66 -41.39 12.17 2.19
N GLU A 67 -41.07 13.13 1.33
CA GLU A 67 -40.68 14.50 1.72
C GLU A 67 -41.92 15.41 1.77
N GLU A 68 -42.01 16.27 2.78
CA GLU A 68 -43.15 17.16 2.96
C GLU A 68 -43.29 18.13 1.78
N GLY A 69 -44.42 18.06 1.07
CA GLY A 69 -44.69 18.89 -0.11
C GLY A 69 -44.22 18.33 -1.44
N CYS A 70 -43.53 17.18 -1.48
CA CYS A 70 -43.10 16.56 -2.74
C CYS A 70 -44.17 15.61 -3.30
N LYS A 71 -44.68 15.90 -4.50
CA LYS A 71 -45.62 15.02 -5.23
C LYS A 71 -44.94 14.12 -6.26
N LYS A 72 -43.61 14.15 -6.34
CA LYS A 72 -42.83 13.37 -7.29
C LYS A 72 -42.80 11.90 -6.84
N GLY A 73 -42.90 11.00 -7.79
CA GLY A 73 -42.76 9.57 -7.54
C GLY A 73 -41.84 8.94 -8.57
N ASN A 74 -41.16 7.87 -8.16
CA ASN A 74 -40.29 7.10 -9.02
C ASN A 74 -40.90 5.76 -9.35
N LEU A 75 -40.53 5.24 -10.51
CA LEU A 75 -40.87 3.88 -10.93
C LEU A 75 -40.12 2.82 -10.11
N HIS A 76 -38.91 3.16 -9.64
CA HIS A 76 -38.07 2.29 -8.82
C HIS A 76 -38.04 2.77 -7.38
N GLU A 77 -38.06 1.83 -6.45
CA GLU A 77 -37.96 2.12 -5.03
C GLU A 77 -36.53 2.56 -4.68
N LEU A 78 -36.36 3.83 -4.30
CA LEU A 78 -35.11 4.40 -3.82
C LEU A 78 -35.19 4.59 -2.30
N LEU A 79 -34.84 3.54 -1.57
CA LEU A 79 -34.80 3.55 -0.11
C LEU A 79 -33.56 4.28 0.40
N CYS A 80 -33.75 5.15 1.40
CA CYS A 80 -32.64 5.68 2.17
C CYS A 80 -32.02 4.59 3.06
N SER A 81 -30.71 4.34 2.96
CA SER A 81 -29.99 3.33 3.76
C SER A 81 -30.06 3.56 5.29
N LYS A 82 -30.51 4.74 5.71
CA LYS A 82 -30.59 5.14 7.12
C LYS A 82 -32.01 5.01 7.69
N CYS A 83 -33.03 5.48 6.97
CA CYS A 83 -34.42 5.51 7.45
C CYS A 83 -35.37 4.57 6.70
N ASN A 84 -34.90 3.87 5.66
CA ASN A 84 -35.65 2.95 4.81
C ASN A 84 -36.95 3.54 4.23
N LYS A 85 -37.03 4.88 4.08
CA LYS A 85 -38.14 5.55 3.41
C LYS A 85 -37.78 5.86 1.96
N HIS A 86 -38.79 5.92 1.10
CA HIS A 86 -38.63 6.23 -0.31
C HIS A 86 -38.52 7.74 -0.56
N TYR A 87 -37.51 8.16 -1.31
CA TYR A 87 -37.36 9.55 -1.75
C TYR A 87 -37.13 9.65 -3.26
N CYS A 88 -37.63 10.73 -3.86
CA CYS A 88 -37.39 11.00 -5.28
C CYS A 88 -35.90 11.30 -5.54
N ILE A 89 -35.44 11.29 -6.79
CA ILE A 89 -34.02 11.52 -7.12
C ILE A 89 -33.53 12.88 -6.58
N GLU A 90 -34.39 13.90 -6.60
CA GLU A 90 -34.08 15.24 -6.07
C GLU A 90 -34.01 15.29 -4.54
N HIS A 91 -34.77 14.43 -3.84
CA HIS A 91 -34.79 14.35 -2.38
C HIS A 91 -34.07 13.11 -1.84
N ARG A 92 -33.23 12.47 -2.67
CA ARG A 92 -32.45 11.28 -2.27
C ARG A 92 -31.56 11.55 -1.05
N PHE A 93 -31.08 12.78 -0.91
CA PHE A 93 -30.35 13.28 0.25
C PHE A 93 -31.23 14.19 1.10
N HIS A 94 -32.29 13.63 1.69
CA HIS A 94 -33.21 14.40 2.52
C HIS A 94 -32.55 14.82 3.85
N LEU A 95 -32.81 16.07 4.26
CA LEU A 95 -32.30 16.65 5.51
C LEU A 95 -33.04 16.09 6.75
N SER A 96 -34.20 15.47 6.55
CA SER A 96 -35.03 14.87 7.59
C SER A 96 -34.57 13.48 8.05
N CYS A 97 -33.40 13.02 7.58
CA CYS A 97 -32.85 11.74 7.99
C CYS A 97 -32.31 11.87 9.42
N PRO A 98 -32.64 10.95 10.35
CA PRO A 98 -31.95 10.91 11.63
C PRO A 98 -30.44 10.85 11.34
N GLU A 99 -29.71 11.80 11.91
CA GLU A 99 -28.26 11.70 12.01
C GLU A 99 -27.98 10.34 12.66
N ILE A 100 -27.05 9.58 12.10
CA ILE A 100 -26.62 8.36 12.77
C ILE A 100 -25.94 8.89 14.03
N ASP A 101 -26.43 8.54 15.23
CA ASP A 101 -25.79 8.98 16.47
C ASP A 101 -24.29 8.74 16.34
N ASP A 102 -23.48 9.81 16.45
CA ASP A 102 -22.02 9.73 16.29
C ASP A 102 -21.43 8.61 17.17
N GLU A 103 -22.08 8.35 18.30
CA GLU A 103 -21.80 7.25 19.22
C GLU A 103 -21.93 5.85 18.60
N THR A 104 -22.95 5.60 17.76
CA THR A 104 -23.11 4.30 17.08
C THR A 104 -22.10 4.09 15.96
N MET A 105 -21.66 5.16 15.29
CA MET A 105 -20.53 5.09 14.35
C MET A 105 -19.22 4.83 15.09
N ALA A 106 -18.96 5.56 16.17
CA ALA A 106 -17.77 5.39 17.00
C ALA A 106 -17.66 3.96 17.54
N ARG A 107 -18.76 3.38 18.05
CA ARG A 107 -18.77 1.98 18.54
C ARG A 107 -18.46 0.96 17.45
N LYS A 108 -18.93 1.17 16.21
CA LYS A 108 -18.57 0.31 15.07
C LYS A 108 -17.11 0.44 14.70
N ILE A 109 -16.57 1.66 14.67
CA ILE A 109 -15.14 1.90 14.40
C ILE A 109 -14.29 1.22 15.47
N GLU A 110 -14.63 1.40 16.75
CA GLU A 110 -13.93 0.77 17.87
C GLU A 110 -13.98 -0.76 17.82
N GLN A 111 -15.11 -1.35 17.40
CA GLN A 111 -15.24 -2.79 17.21
C GLN A 111 -14.25 -3.35 16.18
N TYR A 112 -13.97 -2.62 15.10
CA TYR A 112 -12.97 -3.04 14.10
C TYR A 112 -11.53 -2.70 14.51
N GLU A 113 -11.34 -1.63 15.29
CA GLU A 113 -10.02 -1.22 15.77
C GLU A 113 -9.51 -2.06 16.94
N ALA A 114 -10.39 -2.54 17.83
CA ALA A 114 -9.99 -3.27 19.02
C ALA A 114 -9.18 -4.55 18.73
N PRO A 115 -9.58 -5.44 17.79
CA PRO A 115 -8.75 -6.57 17.39
C PRO A 115 -7.38 -6.10 16.87
N ARG A 116 -7.36 -5.06 16.04
CA ARG A 116 -6.14 -4.53 15.44
C ARG A 116 -5.16 -3.98 16.47
N ARG A 117 -5.66 -3.35 17.54
CA ARG A 117 -4.86 -2.89 18.69
C ARG A 117 -4.26 -4.06 19.47
N GLN A 118 -5.06 -5.10 19.76
CA GLN A 118 -4.59 -6.31 20.45
C GLN A 118 -3.49 -7.02 19.64
N PHE A 119 -3.69 -7.18 18.33
CA PHE A 119 -2.66 -7.73 17.43
C PHE A 119 -1.41 -6.85 17.38
N HIS A 120 -1.55 -5.53 17.38
CA HIS A 120 -0.41 -4.61 17.41
C HIS A 120 0.40 -4.75 18.69
N GLU A 121 -0.28 -4.82 19.84
CA GLU A 121 0.35 -4.93 21.15
C GLU A 121 1.07 -6.28 21.32
N ALA A 122 0.46 -7.39 20.89
CA ALA A 122 1.09 -8.71 20.86
C ALA A 122 2.35 -8.74 19.99
N ASN A 123 2.32 -8.13 18.79
CA ASN A 123 3.49 -8.08 17.91
C ASN A 123 4.61 -7.19 18.42
N LYS A 124 4.26 -6.09 19.09
CA LYS A 124 5.24 -5.25 19.78
C LYS A 124 5.94 -6.04 20.89
N HIS A 125 5.18 -6.82 21.66
CA HIS A 125 5.75 -7.68 22.70
C HIS A 125 6.64 -8.78 22.12
N LEU A 126 6.21 -9.45 21.04
CA LEU A 126 7.01 -10.42 20.30
C LEU A 126 8.34 -9.82 19.83
N GLN A 127 8.31 -8.64 19.21
CA GLN A 127 9.49 -7.95 18.74
C GLN A 127 10.44 -7.56 19.90
N GLN A 128 9.89 -7.07 21.01
CA GLN A 128 10.66 -6.76 22.22
C GLN A 128 11.32 -8.01 22.80
N LYS A 129 10.64 -9.15 22.80
CA LYS A 129 11.18 -10.42 23.30
C LYS A 129 12.32 -10.93 22.42
N ILE A 130 12.19 -10.82 21.09
CA ILE A 130 13.25 -11.14 20.13
C ILE A 130 14.49 -10.26 20.41
N THR A 131 14.31 -8.94 20.53
CA THR A 131 15.44 -8.02 20.76
C THR A 131 16.07 -8.22 22.14
N GLU A 132 15.27 -8.46 23.18
CA GLU A 132 15.76 -8.71 24.54
C GLU A 132 16.56 -10.01 24.64
N ASN A 133 16.10 -11.09 24.01
CA ASN A 133 16.82 -12.37 23.97
C ASN A 133 18.23 -12.18 23.38
N ILE A 134 18.33 -11.42 22.28
CA ILE A 134 19.60 -11.16 21.62
C ILE A 134 20.47 -10.23 22.45
N ARG A 135 19.88 -9.23 23.09
CA ARG A 135 20.58 -8.34 24.01
C ARG A 135 21.20 -9.11 25.17
N LYS A 136 20.44 -10.00 25.80
CA LYS A 136 20.95 -10.88 26.87
C LYS A 136 22.10 -11.73 26.36
N ALA A 137 21.97 -12.30 25.17
CA ALA A 137 23.04 -13.09 24.55
C ALA A 137 24.32 -12.24 24.32
N LEU A 138 24.19 -11.00 23.79
CA LEU A 138 25.31 -10.09 23.54
C LEU A 138 25.92 -9.48 24.82
N GLN A 139 25.13 -9.25 25.87
CA GLN A 139 25.58 -8.58 27.09
C GLN A 139 26.05 -9.53 28.18
N SER A 140 25.82 -10.84 28.02
CA SER A 140 26.15 -11.90 28.98
C SER A 140 27.63 -11.96 29.38
N SER A 141 28.55 -11.47 28.53
CA SER A 141 29.98 -11.59 28.77
C SER A 141 30.74 -10.28 28.55
N THR A 142 31.63 -9.95 29.48
CA THR A 142 32.54 -8.79 29.40
C THR A 142 33.47 -8.86 28.18
N LYS A 143 33.81 -10.08 27.73
CA LYS A 143 34.61 -10.32 26.52
C LYS A 143 33.86 -9.88 25.25
N VAL A 144 32.54 -10.08 25.22
CA VAL A 144 31.69 -9.71 24.08
C VAL A 144 31.59 -8.18 23.95
N LYS A 145 31.45 -7.44 25.06
CA LYS A 145 31.43 -5.98 25.05
C LYS A 145 32.70 -5.36 24.46
N THR A 146 33.86 -5.88 24.85
CA THR A 146 35.15 -5.43 24.31
C THR A 146 35.28 -5.79 22.82
N ALA A 147 34.86 -6.99 22.43
CA ALA A 147 34.86 -7.42 21.03
C ALA A 147 33.94 -6.55 20.15
N SER A 148 32.73 -6.21 20.61
CA SER A 148 31.80 -5.32 19.90
C SER A 148 32.41 -3.93 19.67
N LYS A 149 33.10 -3.37 20.67
CA LYS A 149 33.75 -2.06 20.54
C LYS A 149 34.89 -2.10 19.51
N ILE A 150 35.72 -3.14 19.53
CA ILE A 150 36.79 -3.34 18.56
C ILE A 150 36.20 -3.54 17.15
N HIS A 151 35.12 -4.31 17.04
CA HIS A 151 34.43 -4.54 15.78
C HIS A 151 33.89 -3.24 15.17
N LEU A 152 33.22 -2.42 15.98
CA LEU A 152 32.72 -1.11 15.56
C LEU A 152 33.86 -0.20 15.08
N MET A 153 34.99 -0.18 15.79
CA MET A 153 36.17 0.57 15.37
C MET A 153 36.72 0.09 14.02
N ARG A 154 36.78 -1.22 13.79
CA ARG A 154 37.21 -1.80 12.50
C ARG A 154 36.25 -1.47 11.36
N ILE A 155 34.94 -1.44 11.61
CA ILE A 155 33.94 -1.00 10.62
C ILE A 155 34.20 0.47 10.28
N LYS A 156 34.28 1.35 11.28
CA LYS A 156 34.50 2.80 11.08
C LYS A 156 35.74 3.12 10.25
N GLN A 157 36.81 2.34 10.40
CA GLN A 157 38.06 2.50 9.64
C GLN A 157 37.94 2.15 8.16
N LYS A 158 37.04 1.23 7.79
CA LYS A 158 36.90 0.69 6.43
C LYS A 158 35.59 1.07 5.76
N ALA A 159 34.71 1.80 6.45
CA ALA A 159 33.35 2.06 6.01
C ALA A 159 33.31 2.92 4.76
N LEU A 160 32.58 2.42 3.76
CA LEU A 160 32.28 3.11 2.51
C LEU A 160 30.88 3.71 2.59
N GLY A 161 30.68 4.86 1.96
CA GLY A 161 29.38 5.52 1.98
C GLY A 161 29.44 6.91 1.36
N PRO A 162 28.28 7.55 1.19
CA PRO A 162 28.20 8.84 0.53
C PRO A 162 28.76 9.96 1.40
N LYS A 163 29.68 10.74 0.82
CA LYS A 163 30.37 11.85 1.52
C LYS A 163 29.44 12.99 1.94
N SER A 164 28.21 13.02 1.45
CA SER A 164 27.19 14.02 1.77
C SER A 164 26.65 13.92 3.21
N ILE A 165 26.84 12.78 3.89
CA ILE A 165 26.30 12.58 5.25
C ILE A 165 27.26 13.18 6.29
N PRO A 166 26.80 14.06 7.20
CA PRO A 166 27.61 14.60 8.29
C PRO A 166 27.96 13.51 9.32
N ALA A 167 29.13 13.62 9.97
CA ALA A 167 29.62 12.58 10.88
C ALA A 167 28.69 12.30 12.09
N SER A 168 27.89 13.29 12.53
CA SER A 168 26.90 13.14 13.60
C SER A 168 25.77 12.17 13.26
N ASP A 169 25.43 12.08 11.98
CA ASP A 169 24.27 11.33 11.51
C ASP A 169 24.66 9.96 10.95
N ARG A 170 25.97 9.62 10.96
CA ARG A 170 26.49 8.38 10.40
C ARG A 170 26.28 7.22 11.37
N VAL A 171 25.65 6.17 10.86
CA VAL A 171 25.52 4.87 11.51
C VAL A 171 26.26 3.84 10.68
N TYR A 172 26.95 2.91 11.33
CA TYR A 172 27.90 2.01 10.70
C TYR A 172 27.44 0.56 10.82
N PHE A 173 27.50 -0.19 9.71
CA PHE A 173 27.10 -1.59 9.63
C PHE A 173 28.08 -2.40 8.77
N ALA A 174 28.16 -3.70 9.00
CA ALA A 174 28.92 -4.62 8.16
C ALA A 174 27.95 -5.42 7.29
N ILE A 175 27.95 -5.18 5.97
CA ILE A 175 27.00 -5.78 5.04
C ILE A 175 27.61 -7.01 4.36
N ARG A 176 26.98 -8.17 4.49
CA ARG A 176 27.26 -9.36 3.69
C ARG A 176 26.44 -9.30 2.40
N LYS A 177 27.12 -9.52 1.26
CA LYS A 177 26.48 -9.59 -0.05
C LYS A 177 25.71 -10.93 -0.21
N PRO A 178 24.63 -10.96 -1.00
CA PRO A 178 23.96 -12.21 -1.35
C PRO A 178 24.93 -13.12 -2.08
N ILE A 179 24.90 -14.42 -1.73
CA ILE A 179 25.73 -15.44 -2.41
C ILE A 179 25.23 -15.63 -3.84
N ASN A 180 23.92 -15.72 -4.01
CA ASN A 180 23.22 -15.91 -5.28
C ASN A 180 22.04 -14.94 -5.40
N MET A 181 21.56 -14.72 -6.62
CA MET A 181 20.35 -13.94 -6.91
C MET A 181 19.04 -14.73 -6.69
N GLU A 182 19.14 -15.97 -6.20
CA GLU A 182 18.01 -16.85 -5.99
C GLU A 182 17.24 -16.48 -4.72
N PRO A 183 15.90 -16.54 -4.73
CA PRO A 183 15.10 -16.26 -3.55
C PRO A 183 15.35 -17.30 -2.46
N LYS A 184 15.81 -16.85 -1.29
CA LYS A 184 16.07 -17.74 -0.15
C LYS A 184 14.78 -18.11 0.57
N PRO A 185 14.69 -19.34 1.13
CA PRO A 185 13.55 -19.75 1.92
C PRO A 185 13.54 -19.00 3.25
N VAL A 186 12.35 -18.62 3.69
CA VAL A 186 12.14 -17.82 4.90
C VAL A 186 11.04 -18.44 5.75
N ARG A 187 11.16 -18.32 7.07
CA ARG A 187 10.12 -18.69 8.03
C ARG A 187 9.32 -17.45 8.41
N ILE A 188 8.01 -17.54 8.28
CA ILE A 188 7.08 -16.55 8.82
C ILE A 188 6.73 -17.00 10.23
N ILE A 189 6.95 -16.12 11.21
CA ILE A 189 6.61 -16.37 12.61
C ILE A 189 5.48 -15.41 12.99
N THR A 190 4.36 -15.99 13.43
CA THR A 190 3.18 -15.28 13.93
C THR A 190 3.07 -15.33 15.46
N ASP A 191 3.68 -16.32 16.11
CA ASP A 191 3.47 -16.61 17.53
C ASP A 191 4.80 -16.72 18.30
N GLU A 192 4.80 -16.22 19.56
CA GLU A 192 5.98 -16.15 20.45
C GLU A 192 6.65 -17.50 20.73
N GLU A 193 5.90 -18.59 20.67
CA GLU A 193 6.40 -19.93 20.99
C GLU A 193 7.40 -20.46 19.95
N ASN A 194 7.42 -19.88 18.75
CA ASN A 194 8.31 -20.27 17.67
C ASN A 194 9.60 -19.44 17.59
N VAL A 195 9.80 -18.48 18.51
CA VAL A 195 11.02 -17.67 18.55
C VAL A 195 12.18 -18.53 19.05
N VAL A 196 13.13 -18.81 18.15
CA VAL A 196 14.34 -19.57 18.48
C VAL A 196 15.16 -18.80 19.53
N GLN A 197 15.42 -19.44 20.66
CA GLN A 197 16.33 -18.91 21.67
C GLN A 197 17.77 -19.10 21.21
N ILE A 198 18.52 -18.01 21.13
CA ILE A 198 19.95 -18.03 20.78
C ILE A 198 20.74 -18.24 22.07
N GLU A 199 21.18 -19.48 22.30
CA GLU A 199 21.85 -19.88 23.55
C GLU A 199 23.31 -19.41 23.65
N SER A 200 23.99 -19.19 22.52
CA SER A 200 25.36 -18.67 22.53
C SER A 200 25.67 -17.85 21.28
N VAL A 201 26.33 -16.70 21.48
CA VAL A 201 26.75 -15.78 20.41
C VAL A 201 28.26 -15.67 20.43
N THR A 202 28.91 -16.22 19.42
CA THR A 202 30.32 -15.97 19.13
C THR A 202 30.42 -14.80 18.16
N LEU A 203 30.80 -13.63 18.66
CA LEU A 203 31.12 -12.49 17.80
C LEU A 203 32.53 -12.67 17.25
N ASP A 204 32.64 -13.14 16.01
CA ASP A 204 33.90 -13.05 15.28
C ASP A 204 34.17 -11.59 14.89
N PRO A 205 35.24 -10.95 15.40
CA PRO A 205 35.54 -9.54 15.12
C PRO A 205 36.01 -9.31 13.69
N ASP A 206 36.19 -10.39 12.92
CA ASP A 206 36.64 -10.33 11.54
C ASP A 206 35.48 -9.99 10.59
N LEU A 207 35.82 -9.15 9.63
CA LEU A 207 34.94 -8.66 8.56
C LEU A 207 35.12 -9.49 7.29
N LYS A 208 35.37 -10.78 7.44
CA LYS A 208 35.53 -11.67 6.30
C LYS A 208 34.20 -11.74 5.55
N ASP A 209 34.26 -11.53 4.24
CA ASP A 209 33.11 -11.55 3.33
C ASP A 209 32.03 -10.48 3.64
N THR A 210 32.41 -9.40 4.34
CA THR A 210 31.53 -8.24 4.59
C THR A 210 32.12 -6.94 4.07
N VAL A 211 31.25 -6.06 3.61
CA VAL A 211 31.55 -4.70 3.17
C VAL A 211 31.12 -3.75 4.28
N PRO A 212 32.05 -3.05 4.93
CA PRO A 212 31.73 -2.03 5.93
C PRO A 212 31.09 -0.82 5.23
N ILE A 213 29.92 -0.41 5.69
CA ILE A 213 29.16 0.71 5.09
C ILE A 213 28.71 1.68 6.19
N PHE A 214 28.67 2.97 5.87
CA PHE A 214 28.00 3.96 6.69
C PHE A 214 26.79 4.57 5.96
N ILE A 215 25.73 4.78 6.72
CA ILE A 215 24.45 5.34 6.25
C ILE A 215 23.98 6.45 7.19
N SER A 216 22.97 7.22 6.79
CA SER A 216 22.39 8.24 7.66
C SER A 216 21.31 7.65 8.56
N SER A 217 21.30 8.04 9.84
CA SER A 217 20.21 7.72 10.78
C SER A 217 18.85 8.28 10.35
N LYS A 218 18.82 9.33 9.54
CA LYS A 218 17.58 10.00 9.09
C LYS A 218 17.00 9.43 7.79
N TRP A 219 17.59 8.36 7.25
CA TRP A 219 17.12 7.77 5.99
C TRP A 219 16.07 6.69 6.25
N SER A 220 15.11 6.58 5.33
CA SER A 220 14.19 5.45 5.28
C SER A 220 14.93 4.17 4.89
N LEU A 221 14.40 3.03 5.32
CA LEU A 221 14.95 1.71 5.02
C LEU A 221 15.10 1.48 3.50
N GLY A 222 14.14 1.96 2.69
CA GLY A 222 14.23 1.93 1.23
C GLY A 222 15.47 2.66 0.69
N ARG A 223 15.68 3.91 1.13
CA ARG A 223 16.86 4.71 0.73
C ARG A 223 18.17 4.10 1.21
N VAL A 224 18.16 3.45 2.37
CA VAL A 224 19.31 2.72 2.91
C VAL A 224 19.64 1.52 2.04
N LEU A 225 18.64 0.74 1.63
CA LEU A 225 18.83 -0.38 0.71
C LEU A 225 19.40 0.09 -0.63
N ASP A 226 18.91 1.20 -1.18
CA ASP A 226 19.47 1.79 -2.41
C ASP A 226 20.95 2.14 -2.23
N SER A 227 21.29 2.85 -1.15
CA SER A 227 22.68 3.22 -0.86
C SER A 227 23.59 2.01 -0.64
N ILE A 228 23.08 0.94 -0.02
CA ILE A 228 23.80 -0.33 0.16
C ILE A 228 24.00 -0.99 -1.20
N CYS A 229 23.00 -1.00 -2.06
CA CYS A 229 23.08 -1.59 -3.39
C CYS A 229 24.10 -0.86 -4.27
N ASP A 230 24.09 0.47 -4.26
CA ASP A 230 25.07 1.30 -4.98
C ASP A 230 26.50 1.01 -4.49
N THR A 231 26.69 0.89 -3.17
CA THR A 231 28.02 0.63 -2.57
C THR A 231 28.49 -0.80 -2.80
N CYS A 232 27.57 -1.77 -2.77
CA CYS A 232 27.86 -3.19 -2.96
C CYS A 232 27.87 -3.63 -4.43
N ASN A 233 27.53 -2.73 -5.37
CA ASN A 233 27.29 -3.03 -6.79
C ASN A 233 26.23 -4.12 -7.00
N LEU A 234 25.11 -4.01 -6.27
CA LEU A 234 23.94 -4.87 -6.38
C LEU A 234 22.84 -4.10 -7.14
N LYS A 235 21.99 -4.82 -7.87
CA LYS A 235 20.83 -4.22 -8.54
C LYS A 235 19.62 -4.28 -7.62
N ASN A 236 19.11 -3.12 -7.22
CA ASN A 236 17.84 -3.02 -6.52
C ASN A 236 16.70 -2.78 -7.51
N ASP A 237 15.97 -3.85 -7.86
CA ASP A 237 14.78 -3.77 -8.71
C ASP A 237 13.48 -3.85 -7.90
N ASN A 238 13.50 -3.49 -6.61
CA ASN A 238 12.32 -3.57 -5.72
C ASN A 238 11.11 -2.73 -6.19
N ASN A 239 11.34 -1.72 -7.03
CA ASN A 239 10.29 -0.87 -7.61
C ASN A 239 9.70 -1.45 -8.92
N LYS A 240 10.28 -2.53 -9.47
CA LYS A 240 9.77 -3.21 -10.66
C LYS A 240 8.93 -4.43 -10.25
N PHE A 241 8.03 -4.84 -11.14
CA PHE A 241 7.39 -6.14 -11.03
C PHE A 241 8.45 -7.23 -11.23
N GLY A 242 8.60 -8.10 -10.24
CA GLY A 242 9.56 -9.20 -10.26
C GLY A 242 9.18 -10.28 -9.25
N ASP A 243 9.74 -11.48 -9.49
CA ASP A 243 9.47 -12.66 -8.68
C ASP A 243 10.22 -12.65 -7.34
N ALA A 244 11.23 -11.78 -7.21
CA ALA A 244 12.02 -11.65 -6.00
C ALA A 244 12.26 -10.17 -5.64
N LYS A 245 12.27 -9.87 -4.35
CA LYS A 245 12.59 -8.56 -3.79
C LYS A 245 13.76 -8.67 -2.81
N LEU A 246 14.60 -7.66 -2.82
CA LEU A 246 15.72 -7.51 -1.91
C LEU A 246 15.22 -7.08 -0.53
N ARG A 247 15.72 -7.74 0.51
CA ARG A 247 15.45 -7.41 1.92
C ARG A 247 16.73 -7.47 2.74
N LEU A 248 16.68 -6.77 3.89
CA LEU A 248 17.78 -6.66 4.83
C LEU A 248 17.51 -7.55 6.04
N PHE A 249 18.50 -8.37 6.39
CA PHE A 249 18.41 -9.32 7.49
C PHE A 249 19.53 -9.10 8.49
N ARG A 250 19.28 -9.42 9.75
CA ARG A 250 20.32 -9.51 10.77
C ARG A 250 21.04 -10.86 10.63
N GLN A 251 22.36 -10.84 10.59
CA GLN A 251 23.17 -12.06 10.44
C GLN A 251 23.09 -13.01 11.64
N LEU A 252 22.78 -12.46 12.81
CA LEU A 252 22.89 -13.14 14.10
C LEU A 252 21.72 -14.11 14.35
N ASP A 253 20.52 -13.70 13.96
CA ASP A 253 19.25 -14.38 14.20
C ASP A 253 18.45 -14.62 12.92
N GLY A 254 18.89 -14.06 11.79
CA GLY A 254 18.18 -14.15 10.52
C GLY A 254 16.95 -13.25 10.44
N TYR A 255 16.71 -12.35 11.39
CA TYR A 255 15.52 -11.50 11.40
C TYR A 255 15.52 -10.49 10.24
N CYS A 256 14.41 -10.41 9.50
CA CYS A 256 14.20 -9.41 8.46
C CYS A 256 13.84 -8.07 9.08
N VAL A 257 14.66 -7.06 8.81
CA VAL A 257 14.43 -5.69 9.24
C VAL A 257 13.21 -5.15 8.49
N SER A 258 12.10 -4.98 9.20
CA SER A 258 10.82 -4.46 8.68
C SER A 258 10.34 -5.16 7.39
N PRO A 259 9.66 -6.33 7.52
CA PRO A 259 9.23 -7.13 6.37
C PRO A 259 8.24 -6.40 5.44
N SER A 260 7.31 -5.64 6.04
CA SER A 260 6.16 -5.01 5.37
C SER A 260 6.39 -3.53 5.02
N LYS A 261 7.09 -2.76 5.86
CA LYS A 261 7.22 -1.29 5.71
C LYS A 261 8.65 -0.87 5.35
N MET A 262 8.82 -0.18 4.23
CA MET A 262 10.12 0.36 3.81
C MET A 262 10.34 1.83 4.14
N ASP A 263 9.28 2.52 4.58
CA ASP A 263 9.30 3.95 4.93
C ASP A 263 9.72 4.21 6.37
N VAL A 264 10.21 3.18 7.07
CA VAL A 264 10.68 3.30 8.46
C VAL A 264 12.07 3.95 8.48
N GLU A 265 12.25 4.96 9.32
CA GLU A 265 13.54 5.63 9.51
C GLU A 265 14.51 4.77 10.31
N MET A 266 15.80 4.83 9.95
CA MET A 266 16.85 4.11 10.69
C MET A 266 16.96 4.55 12.15
N ALA A 267 16.70 5.81 12.45
CA ALA A 267 16.70 6.34 13.81
C ALA A 267 15.68 5.61 14.70
N ASP A 268 14.49 5.30 14.17
CA ASP A 268 13.46 4.56 14.89
C ASP A 268 13.85 3.09 15.10
N LEU A 269 14.48 2.47 14.11
CA LEU A 269 14.98 1.10 14.24
C LEU A 269 16.06 0.99 15.32
N ILE A 270 16.93 2.00 15.44
CA ILE A 270 17.96 2.06 16.48
C ILE A 270 17.35 2.37 17.85
N LYS A 271 16.40 3.31 17.91
CA LYS A 271 15.71 3.71 19.15
C LYS A 271 14.90 2.55 19.75
N ASN A 272 14.28 1.73 18.90
CA ASN A 272 13.55 0.53 19.31
C ASN A 272 14.47 -0.68 19.53
N GLU A 273 15.79 -0.50 19.48
CA GLU A 273 16.82 -1.53 19.66
C GLU A 273 16.67 -2.73 18.71
N ILE A 274 16.04 -2.50 17.54
CA ILE A 274 15.90 -3.52 16.48
C ILE A 274 17.23 -3.72 15.78
N LEU A 275 18.02 -2.64 15.66
CA LEU A 275 19.36 -2.64 15.08
C LEU A 275 20.32 -1.89 16.01
N LEU A 276 21.55 -2.38 16.11
CA LEU A 276 22.63 -1.75 16.86
C LEU A 276 23.76 -1.32 15.92
N GLU A 277 24.45 -0.23 16.29
CA GLU A 277 25.60 0.24 15.54
C GLU A 277 26.73 -0.81 15.58
N GLY A 278 27.20 -1.21 14.40
CA GLY A 278 28.20 -2.26 14.25
C GLY A 278 27.63 -3.66 14.01
N ASP A 279 26.31 -3.80 13.88
CA ASP A 279 25.69 -5.07 13.53
C ASP A 279 26.12 -5.57 12.15
N LYS A 280 26.20 -6.90 12.03
CA LYS A 280 26.37 -7.60 10.76
C LYS A 280 25.00 -7.82 10.14
N LEU A 281 24.80 -7.30 8.93
CA LEU A 281 23.57 -7.41 8.18
C LEU A 281 23.81 -8.20 6.90
N VAL A 282 22.80 -8.92 6.44
CA VAL A 282 22.82 -9.72 5.22
C VAL A 282 21.76 -9.18 4.28
N VAL A 283 22.14 -9.00 3.03
CA VAL A 283 21.22 -8.62 1.98
C VAL A 283 20.89 -9.88 1.17
N GLU A 284 19.60 -10.23 1.09
CA GLU A 284 19.15 -11.44 0.39
C GLU A 284 17.86 -11.18 -0.40
N TYR A 285 17.64 -12.00 -1.42
CA TYR A 285 16.41 -11.99 -2.20
C TYR A 285 15.35 -12.89 -1.56
N ILE A 286 14.10 -12.42 -1.52
CA ILE A 286 12.94 -13.18 -1.06
C ILE A 286 11.92 -13.21 -2.19
N SER A 287 11.23 -14.34 -2.37
CA SER A 287 10.11 -14.46 -3.30
C SER A 287 8.99 -13.44 -2.96
N ASN A 288 8.48 -12.79 -4.01
CA ASN A 288 7.38 -11.84 -3.91
C ASN A 288 6.08 -12.53 -3.45
N ASP A 289 5.89 -13.82 -3.76
CA ASP A 289 4.73 -14.59 -3.32
C ASP A 289 4.66 -14.68 -1.80
N VAL A 290 5.82 -14.85 -1.15
CA VAL A 290 5.92 -14.87 0.30
C VAL A 290 5.60 -13.50 0.86
N LEU A 291 6.15 -12.44 0.27
CA LEU A 291 5.91 -11.06 0.71
C LEU A 291 4.44 -10.64 0.53
N SER A 292 3.77 -11.13 -0.50
CA SER A 292 2.36 -10.82 -0.77
C SER A 292 1.40 -11.46 0.23
N LYS A 293 1.82 -12.55 0.87
CA LYS A 293 1.07 -13.28 1.90
C LYS A 293 1.38 -12.79 3.31
N LEU A 294 2.28 -11.83 3.48
CA LEU A 294 2.58 -11.26 4.78
C LEU A 294 1.45 -10.31 5.19
N ASP A 295 0.98 -10.48 6.42
CA ASP A 295 0.20 -9.45 7.07
C ASP A 295 1.13 -8.30 7.49
N GLU A 296 0.55 -7.12 7.76
CA GLU A 296 1.29 -5.93 8.20
C GLU A 296 2.22 -6.21 9.39
N TYR A 297 1.92 -7.27 10.16
CA TYR A 297 2.53 -7.61 11.42
C TYR A 297 3.33 -8.92 11.43
N SER A 298 3.41 -9.65 10.32
CA SER A 298 4.16 -10.90 10.24
C SER A 298 5.66 -10.66 10.43
N GLN A 299 6.30 -11.41 11.31
CA GLN A 299 7.76 -11.39 11.47
C GLN A 299 8.39 -12.42 10.54
N LEU A 300 9.47 -12.05 9.86
CA LEU A 300 10.08 -12.87 8.83
C LEU A 300 11.54 -13.17 9.22
N PHE A 301 11.92 -14.44 9.17
CA PHE A 301 13.26 -14.91 9.49
C PHE A 301 13.85 -15.69 8.33
N LEU A 302 15.12 -15.43 8.02
CA LEU A 302 15.89 -16.21 7.07
C LEU A 302 16.17 -17.60 7.65
N LEU A 303 15.93 -18.65 6.87
CA LEU A 303 16.40 -19.98 7.22
C LEU A 303 17.91 -20.02 7.02
N ILE A 304 18.64 -19.93 8.13
CA ILE A 304 20.09 -20.15 8.14
C ILE A 304 20.29 -21.67 7.97
N GLN A 305 20.79 -22.08 6.81
CA GLN A 305 21.30 -23.44 6.57
C GLN A 305 22.68 -23.61 7.20
#